data_AF-A0A2P4PGP0-F1
#
_entry.id   AF-A0A2P4PGP0-F1
#
_cell.length_a   1.000
_cell.length_b   1.000
_cell.length_c   1.000
_cell.angle_alpha   90.00
_cell.angle_beta   90.00
_cell.angle_gamma   90.00
#
_symmetry.space_group_name_H-M   'P 1'
#
loop_
_entity.id
_entity.type
_entity.pdbx_description
1 polymer ?
#
loop_
_entity_poly.entity_id
_entity_poly.type
_entity_poly.pdbx_seq_one_letter_code
_entity_poly.pdbx_strand_id
1 'polypeptide(L)'
;MSTQFLSKLSQNYIEILADDEYYDVTIEIGEDPNVKILRAHMNILCYRSPYLRRTLASNKKNKANILSHIKLPNISPEVFQIILKYIYGGILSLN
;
A
#
# COMPACT_ATOMS: atom_id res chain seq x y z
N MET A 1 -30.87 6.67 3.91
CA MET A 1 -29.46 6.69 3.46
C MET A 1 -29.32 5.72 2.30
N SER A 2 -28.71 6.10 1.19
CA SER A 2 -28.36 5.17 0.13
C SER A 2 -27.01 4.52 0.47
N THR A 3 -26.94 3.20 0.39
CA THR A 3 -25.68 2.46 0.49
C THR A 3 -25.31 2.03 -0.92
N GLN A 4 -24.36 2.74 -1.53
CA GLN A 4 -23.87 2.41 -2.86
C GLN A 4 -22.59 1.57 -2.74
N PHE A 5 -22.66 0.32 -3.15
CA PHE A 5 -21.49 -0.55 -3.26
C PHE A 5 -20.86 -0.38 -4.64
N LEU A 6 -19.59 0.03 -4.66
CA LEU A 6 -18.83 0.25 -5.89
C LEU A 6 -17.86 -0.91 -6.13
N SER A 7 -18.39 -2.11 -6.29
CA SER A 7 -17.58 -3.34 -6.47
C SER A 7 -16.62 -3.24 -7.65
N LYS A 8 -17.05 -2.64 -8.78
CA LYS A 8 -16.17 -2.43 -9.93
C LYS A 8 -15.02 -1.46 -9.64
N LEU A 9 -15.28 -0.37 -8.91
CA LEU A 9 -14.23 0.58 -8.49
C LEU A 9 -13.21 -0.10 -7.57
N SER A 10 -13.68 -0.89 -6.60
CA SER A 10 -12.83 -1.70 -5.72
C SER A 10 -11.93 -2.64 -6.52
N GLN A 11 -12.50 -3.37 -7.46
CA GLN A 11 -11.74 -4.27 -8.33
C GLN A 11 -10.72 -3.52 -9.20
N ASN A 12 -11.08 -2.34 -9.73
CA ASN A 12 -10.15 -1.52 -10.50
C ASN A 12 -8.94 -1.05 -9.68
N TYR A 13 -9.11 -0.74 -8.39
CA TYR A 13 -7.96 -0.44 -7.54
C TYR A 13 -7.07 -1.67 -7.30
N ILE A 14 -7.65 -2.86 -7.13
CA ILE A 14 -6.87 -4.10 -7.04
C ILE A 14 -6.08 -4.36 -8.34
N GLU A 15 -6.69 -4.12 -9.50
CA GLU A 15 -6.04 -4.20 -10.82
C GLU A 15 -4.84 -3.23 -10.89
N ILE A 16 -5.04 -1.96 -10.50
CA ILE A 16 -3.95 -0.96 -10.42
C ILE A 16 -2.81 -1.42 -9.51
N LEU A 17 -3.09 -2.11 -8.40
CA LEU A 17 -2.05 -2.66 -7.53
C LEU A 17 -1.28 -3.82 -8.19
N ALA A 18 -1.95 -4.61 -9.03
CA ALA A 18 -1.37 -5.79 -9.67
C ALA A 18 -0.55 -5.47 -10.91
N ASP A 19 -0.91 -4.42 -11.65
CA ASP A 19 -0.28 -4.04 -12.92
C ASP A 19 1.13 -3.45 -12.74
N ASP A 20 1.53 -3.10 -11.52
CA ASP A 20 2.87 -2.58 -11.18
C ASP A 20 3.29 -1.30 -11.91
N GLU A 21 2.31 -0.54 -12.40
CA GLU A 21 2.47 0.72 -13.14
C GLU A 21 2.18 1.94 -12.26
N TYR A 22 2.72 3.10 -12.62
CA TYR A 22 2.46 4.41 -11.97
C TYR A 22 2.73 4.51 -10.46
N TYR A 23 3.44 3.54 -9.88
CA TYR A 23 3.81 3.57 -8.46
C TYR A 23 4.77 4.73 -8.17
N ASP A 24 4.57 5.37 -7.03
CA ASP A 24 5.37 6.49 -6.52
C ASP A 24 6.01 6.17 -5.16
N VAL A 25 5.80 4.94 -4.65
CA VAL A 25 6.43 4.42 -3.44
C VAL A 25 6.81 2.94 -3.55
N THR A 26 7.96 2.60 -2.96
CA THR A 26 8.36 1.23 -2.62
C THR A 26 8.29 0.98 -1.13
N ILE A 27 7.84 -0.21 -0.74
CA ILE A 27 7.68 -0.66 0.63
C ILE A 27 8.51 -1.92 0.80
N GLU A 28 9.56 -1.83 1.61
CA GLU A 28 10.37 -2.98 2.03
C GLU A 28 9.75 -3.55 3.32
N ILE A 29 9.37 -4.82 3.32
CA ILE A 29 8.66 -5.50 4.41
C ILE A 29 9.47 -6.70 4.89
N GLY A 30 9.49 -6.92 6.20
CA GLY A 30 10.20 -8.01 6.84
C GLY A 30 11.65 -7.66 7.17
N GLU A 31 12.34 -8.64 7.76
CA GLU A 31 13.76 -8.57 8.11
C GLU A 31 14.52 -9.72 7.43
N ASP A 32 15.83 -9.55 7.26
CA ASP A 32 16.70 -10.56 6.66
C ASP A 32 16.55 -11.92 7.38
N PRO A 33 16.43 -13.05 6.64
CA PRO A 33 16.51 -13.18 5.17
C PRO A 33 15.17 -13.02 4.43
N ASN A 34 14.07 -12.75 5.12
CA ASN A 34 12.70 -12.78 4.59
C ASN A 34 12.18 -11.37 4.23
N VAL A 35 12.96 -10.64 3.44
CA VAL A 35 12.59 -9.30 2.97
C VAL A 35 11.83 -9.38 1.65
N LYS A 36 10.74 -8.61 1.54
CA LYS A 36 9.99 -8.42 0.28
C LYS A 36 9.85 -6.95 -0.02
N ILE A 37 10.00 -6.58 -1.30
CA ILE A 37 9.76 -5.22 -1.77
C ILE A 37 8.45 -5.22 -2.56
N LEU A 38 7.54 -4.32 -2.19
CA LEU A 38 6.29 -4.07 -2.90
C LEU A 38 6.27 -2.65 -3.44
N ARG A 39 5.63 -2.47 -4.59
CA ARG A 39 5.37 -1.16 -5.21
C ARG A 39 3.92 -0.77 -4.97
N ALA A 40 3.67 0.52 -4.73
CA ALA A 40 2.35 1.02 -4.36
C ALA A 40 2.18 2.52 -4.68
N HIS A 41 1.00 3.04 -4.37
CA HIS A 41 0.57 4.40 -4.67
C HIS A 41 0.32 5.23 -3.41
N MET A 42 1.10 6.29 -3.20
CA MET A 42 1.07 7.13 -2.00
C MET A 42 -0.31 7.74 -1.77
N ASN A 43 -1.01 8.17 -2.83
CA ASN A 43 -2.35 8.73 -2.72
C ASN A 43 -3.32 7.74 -2.04
N ILE A 44 -3.41 6.50 -2.53
CA ILE A 44 -4.26 5.46 -1.97
C ILE A 44 -3.84 5.16 -0.52
N LEU A 45 -2.55 4.88 -0.29
CA LEU A 45 -2.04 4.56 1.05
C LEU A 45 -2.32 5.67 2.06
N CYS A 46 -2.06 6.92 1.69
CA CYS A 46 -2.24 8.06 2.58
C CYS A 46 -3.72 8.31 2.89
N TYR A 47 -4.64 8.11 1.95
CA TYR A 47 -6.07 8.32 2.19
C TYR A 47 -6.77 7.15 2.87
N ARG A 48 -6.16 5.96 2.86
CA ARG A 48 -6.74 4.74 3.43
C ARG A 48 -6.10 4.30 4.75
N SER A 49 -4.92 4.82 5.09
CA SER A 49 -4.23 4.51 6.34
C SER A 49 -3.59 5.75 6.98
N PRO A 50 -4.09 6.23 8.14
CA PRO A 50 -3.46 7.31 8.88
C PRO A 50 -2.02 7.01 9.31
N TYR A 51 -1.70 5.73 9.56
CA TYR A 51 -0.34 5.29 9.87
C TYR A 51 0.59 5.50 8.68
N LEU A 52 0.24 4.94 7.52
CA LEU A 52 1.07 5.06 6.31
C LEU A 52 1.17 6.51 5.84
N ARG A 53 0.10 7.31 6.00
CA ARG A 53 0.16 8.77 5.75
C ARG A 53 1.27 9.44 6.55
N ARG A 54 1.34 9.19 7.86
CA ARG A 54 2.38 9.79 8.72
C ARG A 54 3.77 9.29 8.32
N THR A 55 3.91 7.99 8.07
CA THR A 55 5.19 7.38 7.66
C THR A 55 5.69 7.95 6.33
N LEU A 56 4.81 8.16 5.35
CA LEU A 56 5.16 8.72 4.04
C LEU A 56 5.42 10.23 4.09
N ALA A 57 4.66 10.98 4.88
CA ALA A 57 4.85 12.43 5.04
C ALA A 57 6.22 12.76 5.65
N SER A 58 6.68 11.97 6.62
CA SER A 58 8.01 12.12 7.21
C SER A 58 9.14 11.88 6.20
N ASN A 59 8.96 10.96 5.26
CA ASN A 59 9.95 10.68 4.21
C ASN A 59 9.99 11.77 3.12
N LYS A 60 8.84 12.32 2.74
CA LYS A 60 8.74 13.37 1.69
C LYS A 60 9.52 14.64 2.04
N LYS A 61 9.62 14.98 3.34
CA LYS A 61 10.40 16.15 3.80
C LYS A 61 11.90 16.05 3.47
N ASN A 62 12.41 14.84 3.23
CA ASN A 62 13.85 14.62 3.06
C ASN A 62 14.29 14.47 1.59
N LYS A 63 13.38 14.18 0.63
CA LYS A 63 13.72 13.88 -0.77
C LYS A 63 12.59 14.28 -1.73
N ALA A 64 12.62 15.51 -2.25
CA ALA A 64 11.52 16.07 -3.05
C ALA A 64 11.34 15.43 -4.45
N ASN A 65 12.34 14.72 -4.99
CA ASN A 65 12.35 14.21 -6.38
C ASN A 65 12.72 12.73 -6.52
N ILE A 66 12.80 11.96 -5.43
CA ILE A 66 13.16 10.54 -5.48
C ILE A 66 11.93 9.72 -5.10
N LEU A 67 11.70 8.63 -5.83
CA LEU A 67 10.72 7.59 -5.51
C LEU A 67 10.70 7.34 -3.99
N SER A 68 9.53 7.44 -3.36
CA SER A 68 9.45 7.27 -1.91
C SER A 68 9.80 5.83 -1.53
N HIS A 69 10.49 5.65 -0.41
CA HIS A 69 10.86 4.33 0.09
C HIS A 69 10.59 4.26 1.59
N ILE A 70 9.84 3.25 2.04
CA ILE A 70 9.55 3.01 3.45
C ILE A 70 9.91 1.58 3.84
N LYS A 71 10.33 1.38 5.09
CA LYS A 71 10.67 0.06 5.65
C LYS A 71 9.70 -0.32 6.76
N LEU A 72 9.24 -1.57 6.75
CA LEU A 72 8.33 -2.17 7.72
C LEU A 72 8.89 -3.51 8.21
N PRO A 73 9.92 -3.50 9.07
CA PRO A 73 10.65 -4.72 9.46
C PRO A 73 9.79 -5.68 10.29
N ASN A 74 8.96 -5.16 11.18
CA ASN A 74 8.19 -5.95 12.16
C ASN A 74 6.89 -6.56 11.61
N ILE A 75 6.74 -6.71 10.28
CA ILE A 75 5.52 -7.24 9.65
C ILE A 75 5.93 -8.34 8.67
N SER A 76 5.23 -9.47 8.69
CA SER A 76 5.41 -10.52 7.68
C SER A 76 5.02 -10.00 6.29
N PRO A 77 5.81 -10.29 5.24
CA PRO A 77 5.47 -9.94 3.86
C PRO A 77 4.08 -10.41 3.42
N GLU A 78 3.68 -11.62 3.82
CA GLU A 78 2.41 -12.25 3.49
C GLU A 78 1.25 -11.49 4.15
N VAL A 79 1.38 -11.19 5.44
CA VAL A 79 0.38 -10.43 6.19
C VAL A 79 0.23 -9.02 5.61
N PHE A 80 1.34 -8.36 5.29
CA PHE A 80 1.28 -7.04 4.69
C PHE A 80 0.65 -7.04 3.30
N GLN A 81 0.85 -8.09 2.52
CA GLN A 81 0.21 -8.23 1.21
C GLN A 81 -1.33 -8.33 1.31
N ILE A 82 -1.85 -9.00 2.34
CA ILE A 82 -3.30 -9.04 2.64
C ILE A 82 -3.80 -7.64 3.03
N ILE A 83 -3.09 -6.96 3.93
CA ILE A 83 -3.42 -5.59 4.36
C ILE A 83 -3.41 -4.63 3.17
N LEU A 84 -2.42 -4.74 2.29
CA LEU A 84 -2.28 -3.88 1.11
C LEU A 84 -3.45 -4.08 0.15
N LYS A 85 -3.85 -5.33 -0.12
CA LYS A 85 -5.04 -5.61 -0.94
C LYS A 85 -6.32 -5.03 -0.31
N TYR A 86 -6.48 -5.14 1.01
CA TYR A 86 -7.59 -4.52 1.73
C TYR A 86 -7.58 -2.99 1.63
N ILE A 87 -6.41 -2.36 1.71
CA ILE A 87 -6.26 -0.91 1.57
C ILE A 87 -6.81 -0.43 0.21
N TYR A 88 -6.49 -1.16 -0.86
CA TYR A 88 -6.89 -0.83 -2.23
C TYR A 88 -8.35 -1.20 -2.53
N GLY A 89 -8.73 -2.45 -2.30
CA GLY A 89 -10.04 -2.97 -2.69
C GLY A 89 -11.09 -2.90 -1.61
N GLY A 90 -10.72 -2.72 -0.34
CA GLY A 90 -11.66 -2.83 0.79
C GLY A 90 -12.19 -4.24 1.03
N ILE A 91 -11.64 -5.26 0.35
CA ILE A 91 -12.00 -6.67 0.52
C ILE A 91 -10.89 -7.34 1.33
N LEU A 92 -11.27 -7.98 2.43
CA LEU A 92 -10.37 -8.78 3.27
C LEU A 92 -10.63 -10.26 2.98
N SER A 93 -9.62 -10.96 2.45
CA SER A 93 -9.63 -12.41 2.25
C SER A 93 -8.58 -13.03 3.15
N LEU A 94 -9.01 -13.89 4.07
CA LEU A 94 -8.14 -14.60 5.03
C LEU A 94 -8.01 -16.10 4.71
N ASN A 95 -8.60 -16.52 3.59
CA ASN A 95 -8.64 -17.90 3.10
C ASN A 95 -7.29 -18.34 2.54
#